data_AF-A0A817QVD0-F1
#
_entry.id   AF-A0A817QVD0-F1
#
_cell.length_a   1.000
_cell.length_b   1.000
_cell.length_c   1.000
_cell.angle_alpha   90.00
_cell.angle_beta   90.00
_cell.angle_gamma   90.00
#
_symmetry.space_group_name_H-M   'P 1'
#
loop_
_entity.id
_entity.type
_entity.pdbx_description
1 polymer ?
#
loop_
_entity_poly.entity_id
_entity_poly.type
_entity_poly.pdbx_seq_one_letter_code
_entity_poly.pdbx_strand_id
1 'polypeptide(L)'
;QMEEMSEYKLYQTITLRDDAAANCLWINGTILHLPTDHRYEESIRTLTSRLGSTLSHSELLNSEFAKIDCVLSNRCLLFNRSKEYNNNDR
;
A
#
# COMPACT_ATOMS: atom_id res chain seq x y z
N GLN A 1 10.08 33.24 -2.43
CA GLN A 1 10.56 32.36 -1.35
C GLN A 1 9.65 31.14 -1.38
N MET A 2 10.17 30.00 -1.84
CA MET A 2 9.43 28.74 -1.89
C MET A 2 10.05 27.84 -0.84
N GLU A 3 9.19 27.38 0.06
CA GLU A 3 9.51 26.71 1.32
C GLU A 3 10.34 25.44 1.10
N GLU A 4 11.18 25.14 2.11
CA GLU A 4 12.05 23.98 2.20
C GLU A 4 11.40 22.71 1.63
N MET A 5 11.85 22.29 0.44
CA MET A 5 11.74 20.89 0.05
C MET A 5 12.64 20.10 0.98
N SER A 6 12.04 19.62 2.07
CA SER A 6 12.62 18.56 2.90
C SER A 6 13.25 17.51 1.98
N GLU A 7 14.48 17.10 2.29
CA GLU A 7 15.27 16.14 1.54
C GLU A 7 14.54 14.78 1.47
N TYR A 8 13.53 14.68 0.61
CA TYR A 8 12.90 13.41 0.29
C TYR A 8 13.92 12.62 -0.51
N LYS A 9 14.63 11.73 0.19
CA LYS A 9 15.44 10.65 -0.38
C LYS A 9 14.76 10.11 -1.64
N LEU A 10 15.53 9.92 -2.70
CA LEU A 10 15.10 9.34 -3.98
C LEU A 10 14.14 8.17 -3.75
N TYR A 11 12.85 8.38 -4.06
CA TYR A 11 11.85 7.32 -3.99
C TYR A 11 12.23 6.20 -4.96
N GLN A 12 12.09 4.96 -4.50
CA GLN A 12 12.06 3.81 -5.40
C GLN A 12 10.61 3.57 -5.81
N THR A 13 10.39 3.43 -7.12
CA THR A 13 9.06 3.28 -7.70
C THR A 13 8.90 1.92 -8.34
N ILE A 14 7.74 1.28 -8.12
CA ILE A 14 7.29 0.12 -8.88
C ILE A 14 6.09 0.58 -9.70
N THR A 15 6.26 0.65 -11.02
CA THR A 15 5.17 1.00 -11.94
C THR A 15 4.41 -0.26 -12.31
N LEU A 16 3.09 -0.23 -12.11
CA LEU A 16 2.17 -1.30 -12.50
C LEU A 16 1.25 -0.81 -13.61
N ARG A 17 0.71 -1.74 -14.38
CA ARG A 17 -0.22 -1.45 -15.48
C ARG A 17 -1.61 -1.11 -14.98
N ASP A 18 -2.02 -1.79 -13.90
CA ASP A 18 -3.38 -1.71 -13.37
C ASP A 18 -3.40 -0.89 -12.07
N ASP A 19 -4.13 0.22 -12.07
CA ASP A 19 -4.24 1.12 -10.90
C ASP A 19 -4.79 0.40 -9.67
N ALA A 20 -5.74 -0.52 -9.86
CA ALA A 20 -6.29 -1.34 -8.78
C ALA A 20 -5.24 -2.24 -8.13
N ALA A 21 -4.29 -2.76 -8.90
CA ALA A 21 -3.18 -3.57 -8.39
C ALA A 21 -2.11 -2.71 -7.68
N ALA A 22 -1.98 -1.44 -8.06
CA ALA A 22 -1.10 -0.48 -7.37
C ALA A 22 -1.63 -0.10 -5.98
N ASN A 23 -2.92 -0.29 -5.71
CA ASN A 23 -3.48 -0.07 -4.39
C ASN A 23 -3.12 -1.22 -3.42
N CYS A 24 -2.05 -1.02 -2.67
CA CYS A 24 -1.56 -1.93 -1.64
C CYS A 24 -1.56 -1.26 -0.26
N LEU A 25 -1.46 -2.07 0.81
CA LEU A 25 -1.25 -1.58 2.17
C LEU A 25 0.12 -2.01 2.69
N TRP A 26 0.90 -1.07 3.22
CA TRP A 26 2.14 -1.38 3.93
C TRP A 26 1.91 -1.32 5.44
N ILE A 27 2.01 -2.46 6.12
CA ILE A 27 1.76 -2.57 7.57
C ILE A 27 2.87 -3.40 8.20
N ASN A 28 3.62 -2.80 9.14
CA ASN A 28 4.67 -3.46 9.92
C ASN A 28 5.66 -4.30 9.07
N GLY A 29 6.08 -3.78 7.92
CA GLY A 29 7.03 -4.47 7.04
C GLY A 29 6.41 -5.52 6.11
N THR A 30 5.08 -5.66 6.12
CA THR A 30 4.33 -6.54 5.21
C THR A 30 3.51 -5.71 4.22
N ILE A 31 3.57 -6.08 2.95
CA ILE A 31 2.69 -5.55 1.90
C ILE A 31 1.46 -6.44 1.75
N LEU A 32 0.28 -5.86 1.91
CA LEU A 32 -0.97 -6.48 1.50
C LEU A 32 -1.32 -6.02 0.10
N HIS A 33 -1.50 -6.97 -0.81
CA HIS A 33 -1.82 -6.70 -2.21
C HIS A 33 -2.98 -7.58 -2.70
N LEU A 34 -3.54 -7.25 -3.86
CA LEU A 34 -4.55 -8.10 -4.49
C LEU A 34 -3.96 -9.47 -4.87
N PRO A 35 -4.76 -10.56 -4.83
CA PRO A 35 -4.30 -11.86 -5.26
C PRO A 35 -3.95 -11.87 -6.75
N THR A 36 -3.11 -12.83 -7.13
CA THR A 36 -2.84 -13.11 -8.54
C THR A 36 -4.10 -13.70 -9.19
N ASP A 37 -4.91 -12.83 -9.80
CA ASP A 37 -6.14 -13.16 -10.51
C ASP A 37 -6.02 -12.76 -11.98
N HIS A 38 -6.81 -13.37 -12.87
CA HIS A 38 -6.80 -13.15 -14.32
C HIS A 38 -6.95 -11.67 -14.73
N ARG A 39 -7.51 -10.82 -13.86
CA ARG A 39 -7.68 -9.39 -14.08
C ARG A 39 -6.40 -8.57 -13.92
N TYR A 40 -5.48 -9.01 -13.06
CA TYR A 40 -4.33 -8.21 -12.62
C TYR A 40 -3.02 -9.01 -12.61
N GLU A 41 -3.01 -10.19 -13.24
CA GLU A 41 -1.90 -11.14 -13.17
C GLU A 41 -0.54 -10.50 -13.51
N GLU A 42 -0.47 -9.73 -14.61
CA GLU A 42 0.75 -9.05 -15.05
C GLU A 42 1.27 -8.05 -13.98
N SER A 43 0.38 -7.24 -13.44
CA SER A 43 0.70 -6.26 -12.40
C SER A 43 1.13 -6.92 -11.10
N ILE A 44 0.44 -7.97 -10.64
CA ILE A 44 0.79 -8.66 -9.39
C ILE A 44 2.10 -9.44 -9.54
N ARG A 45 2.36 -10.07 -10.69
CA ARG A 45 3.66 -10.71 -10.96
C ARG A 45 4.79 -9.69 -10.98
N THR A 46 4.56 -8.52 -11.58
CA THR A 46 5.55 -7.42 -11.59
C THR A 46 5.83 -6.92 -10.18
N LEU A 47 4.78 -6.68 -9.38
CA LEU A 47 4.90 -6.25 -8.00
C LEU A 47 5.71 -7.27 -7.18
N THR A 48 5.23 -8.51 -7.08
CA THR A 48 5.86 -9.56 -6.27
C THR A 48 7.30 -9.86 -6.69
N SER A 49 7.60 -9.85 -7.99
CA SER A 49 8.97 -10.02 -8.48
C SER A 49 9.91 -8.87 -8.05
N ARG A 50 9.39 -7.64 -7.97
CA ARG A 50 10.15 -6.46 -7.54
C ARG A 50 10.31 -6.38 -6.02
N LEU A 51 9.33 -6.87 -5.27
CA LEU A 51 9.43 -7.02 -3.81
C LEU A 51 10.47 -8.07 -3.43
N GLY A 52 10.60 -9.13 -4.24
CA GLY A 52 11.58 -10.19 -4.06
C GLY A 52 11.41 -10.91 -2.72
N SER A 53 12.47 -11.53 -2.24
CA SER A 53 12.49 -12.19 -0.92
C SER A 53 12.74 -11.24 0.25
N THR A 54 12.96 -9.95 -0.03
CA THR A 54 13.37 -8.96 0.98
C THR A 54 12.20 -8.41 1.76
N LEU A 55 11.02 -8.36 1.14
CA LEU A 55 9.83 -7.77 1.72
C LEU A 55 8.76 -8.84 1.91
N SER A 56 8.24 -8.95 3.14
CA SER A 56 7.09 -9.80 3.43
C SER A 56 5.88 -9.27 2.66
N HIS A 57 5.11 -10.17 2.05
CA HIS A 57 3.90 -9.80 1.35
C HIS A 57 2.82 -10.88 1.49
N SER A 58 1.55 -10.48 1.39
CA SER A 58 0.41 -11.37 1.51
C SER A 58 -0.74 -10.89 0.64
N GLU A 59 -1.49 -11.86 0.12
CA GLU A 59 -2.64 -11.60 -0.73
C GLU A 59 -3.89 -11.34 0.11
N LEU A 60 -4.69 -10.35 -0.31
CA LEU A 60 -5.98 -10.05 0.29
C LEU A 60 -7.06 -9.93 -0.78
N LEU A 61 -8.05 -10.81 -0.69
CA LEU A 61 -9.20 -10.81 -1.59
C LEU A 61 -10.01 -9.51 -1.47
N ASN A 62 -10.35 -8.95 -2.63
CA ASN A 62 -11.13 -7.71 -2.75
C ASN A 62 -12.24 -7.80 -3.81
N SER A 63 -12.60 -9.00 -4.27
CA SER A 63 -13.55 -9.20 -5.38
C SER A 63 -14.92 -8.57 -5.13
N GLU A 64 -15.43 -8.63 -3.90
CA GLU A 64 -16.76 -8.09 -3.56
C GLU A 64 -16.75 -6.56 -3.47
N PHE A 65 -15.71 -5.96 -2.88
CA PHE A 65 -15.57 -4.51 -2.78
C PHE A 65 -15.26 -3.86 -4.12
N ALA A 66 -14.56 -4.58 -5.02
CA ALA A 66 -14.32 -4.11 -6.38
C ALA A 66 -15.62 -3.89 -7.18
N LYS A 67 -16.75 -4.52 -6.81
CA LYS A 67 -18.05 -4.30 -7.46
C LYS A 67 -18.63 -2.90 -7.21
N ILE A 68 -18.11 -2.20 -6.20
CA ILE A 68 -18.50 -0.84 -5.81
C ILE A 68 -17.29 0.11 -5.86
N ASP A 69 -16.35 -0.15 -6.77
CA ASP A 69 -15.14 0.66 -7.00
C ASP A 69 -14.28 0.91 -5.75
N CYS A 70 -14.35 0.01 -4.77
CA CYS A 70 -13.56 0.09 -3.55
C CYS A 70 -12.30 -0.77 -3.65
N VAL A 71 -11.15 -0.17 -3.33
CA VAL A 71 -9.83 -0.83 -3.26
C VAL A 71 -9.41 -1.08 -1.81
N LEU A 72 -8.27 -1.73 -1.59
CA LEU A 72 -7.84 -2.19 -0.26
C LEU A 72 -7.78 -1.06 0.77
N SER A 73 -7.24 0.10 0.38
CA SER A 73 -7.11 1.25 1.28
C SER A 73 -8.44 1.88 1.70
N ASN A 74 -9.53 1.67 0.95
CA ASN A 74 -10.85 2.17 1.35
C ASN A 74 -11.44 1.40 2.54
N ARG A 75 -10.92 0.21 2.84
CA ARG A 75 -11.48 -0.70 3.85
C ARG A 75 -10.87 -0.53 5.24
N CYS A 76 -9.93 0.39 5.41
CA CYS A 76 -9.24 0.57 6.67
C CYS A 76 -8.86 2.03 6.93
N LEU A 77 -8.91 2.40 8.21
CA LEU A 77 -8.22 3.58 8.72
C LEU A 77 -7.06 3.07 9.59
N LEU A 78 -5.83 3.29 9.14
CA LEU A 78 -4.64 2.91 9.91
C LEU A 78 -4.31 4.03 10.89
N PHE A 79 -4.20 3.69 12.18
CA PHE A 79 -3.78 4.61 13.22
C PHE A 79 -2.70 3.95 14.07
N ASN A 80 -1.65 4.71 14.40
CA ASN A 80 -0.63 4.26 15.34
C ASN A 80 -0.91 4.84 16.73
N ARG A 81 -1.33 3.99 17.69
CA ARG A 81 -1.59 4.42 19.08
C ARG A 81 -0.33 4.58 19.93
N SER A 82 0.87 4.31 19.40
CA SER A 82 2.13 4.42 20.15
C SER A 82 2.61 5.85 20.38
N LYS A 83 1.86 6.86 19.92
CA LYS A 83 1.92 8.20 20.49
C LYS A 83 0.75 8.27 21.48
N GLU A 84 1.03 8.08 22.75
CA GLU A 84 0.25 8.72 23.79
C GLU A 84 0.11 10.19 23.38
N TYR A 85 -1.09 10.57 22.94
CA TYR A 85 -1.48 11.97 22.97
C TYR A 85 -1.51 12.34 24.45
N ASN A 86 -0.37 12.73 24.99
CA ASN A 86 -0.28 13.46 26.25
C ASN A 86 -0.99 14.80 26.03
N ASN A 87 -2.31 14.78 26.04
CA ASN A 87 -3.15 15.96 26.23
C ASN A 87 -3.14 16.31 27.73
N ASN A 88 -1.95 16.52 28.29
CA ASN A 88 -1.75 17.10 29.61
C ASN A 88 -1.29 18.57 29.51
N ASP A 89 -1.64 19.26 28.43
CA ASP A 89 -1.51 20.72 28.35
C ASP A 89 -2.76 21.30 27.68
N ARG A 90 -3.82 21.51 28.49
CA ARG A 90 -4.77 22.63 28.40
C ARG A 90 -5.71 22.64 29.61
#